data_AF-A0A524HVE1-F1
#
_entry.id   AF-A0A524HVE1-F1
#
_cell.length_a   1.000
_cell.length_b   1.000
_cell.length_c   1.000
_cell.angle_alpha   90.00
_cell.angle_beta   90.00
_cell.angle_gamma   90.00
#
_symmetry.space_group_name_H-M   'P 1'
#
loop_
_entity.id
_entity.type
_entity.pdbx_description
1 polymer ?
#
loop_
_entity_poly.entity_id
_entity_poly.type
_entity_poly.pdbx_seq_one_letter_code
_entity_poly.pdbx_strand_id
1 'polypeptide(L)'
;MVRRKWSPRGIALGAALIFAVIGTLTFYVWYQTESVKLGIDIGKSEDRIRELEQDVEALKMRKSSLLDPARVEKIARESLGLIDPKDEEVIYEKRDTSR
;
A
#
# COMPACT_ATOMS: atom_id res chain seq x y z
N MET A 1 -29.28 -32.33 -60.88
CA MET A 1 -28.20 -31.45 -60.39
C MET A 1 -28.79 -30.09 -60.01
N VAL A 2 -29.15 -29.90 -58.74
CA VAL A 2 -29.74 -28.63 -58.27
C VAL A 2 -28.60 -27.64 -58.01
N ARG A 3 -28.39 -26.70 -58.94
CA ARG A 3 -27.46 -25.58 -58.75
C ARG A 3 -28.07 -24.61 -57.74
N ARG A 4 -27.76 -24.83 -56.46
CA ARG A 4 -28.06 -23.91 -55.34
C ARG A 4 -27.39 -22.58 -55.67
N LYS A 5 -28.17 -21.59 -56.14
CA LYS A 5 -27.69 -20.20 -56.33
C LYS A 5 -27.58 -19.58 -54.94
N TRP A 6 -26.37 -19.45 -54.42
CA TRP A 6 -26.14 -18.75 -53.16
C TRP A 6 -26.46 -17.28 -53.37
N SER A 7 -27.33 -16.69 -52.54
CA SER A 7 -27.58 -15.26 -52.61
C SER A 7 -26.34 -14.55 -52.02
N PRO A 8 -25.65 -13.68 -52.77
CA PRO A 8 -24.43 -13.02 -52.30
C PRO A 8 -24.70 -12.17 -51.05
N ARG A 9 -25.96 -11.69 -50.89
CA ARG A 9 -26.44 -11.01 -49.69
C ARG A 9 -26.46 -11.91 -48.45
N GLY A 10 -26.82 -13.18 -48.60
CA GLY A 10 -26.81 -14.15 -47.49
C GLY A 10 -25.39 -14.50 -47.03
N ILE A 11 -24.45 -14.62 -47.98
CA ILE A 11 -23.03 -14.83 -47.66
C ILE A 11 -22.47 -13.60 -46.93
N ALA A 12 -22.77 -12.39 -47.41
CA ALA A 12 -22.31 -11.16 -46.77
C ALA A 12 -22.86 -11.00 -45.35
N LEU A 13 -24.14 -11.29 -45.12
CA LEU A 13 -24.75 -11.26 -43.79
C LEU A 13 -24.15 -12.31 -42.86
N GLY A 14 -23.92 -13.53 -43.36
CA GLY A 14 -23.26 -14.58 -42.59
C GLY A 14 -21.83 -14.21 -42.20
N ALA A 15 -21.06 -13.64 -43.14
CA ALA A 15 -19.71 -13.16 -42.89
C ALA A 15 -19.69 -12.01 -41.86
N ALA A 16 -20.62 -11.07 -41.96
CA ALA A 16 -20.75 -9.96 -41.01
C ALA A 16 -21.07 -10.46 -39.59
N LEU A 17 -21.96 -11.44 -39.46
CA LEU A 17 -22.28 -12.08 -38.18
C LEU A 17 -21.06 -12.76 -37.57
N ILE A 18 -20.30 -13.53 -38.37
CA ILE A 18 -19.08 -14.17 -37.92
C ILE A 18 -18.06 -13.13 -37.45
N PHE A 19 -17.90 -12.03 -38.20
CA PHE A 19 -17.00 -10.95 -37.83
C PHE A 19 -17.41 -10.26 -36.53
N ALA A 20 -18.72 -10.03 -36.34
CA ALA A 20 -19.26 -9.47 -35.10
C ALA A 20 -18.96 -10.38 -33.90
N VAL A 21 -19.20 -11.70 -34.05
CA VAL A 21 -18.91 -12.68 -33.00
C VAL A 21 -17.42 -12.69 -32.63
N ILE A 22 -16.54 -12.72 -33.63
CA ILE A 22 -15.09 -12.69 -33.40
C ILE A 22 -14.67 -11.38 -32.72
N GLY A 23 -15.21 -10.25 -33.17
CA GLY A 23 -14.94 -8.94 -32.57
C GLY A 23 -15.36 -8.88 -31.10
N THR A 24 -16.58 -9.34 -30.78
CA THR A 24 -17.08 -9.38 -29.40
C THR A 24 -16.25 -10.31 -28.52
N LEU A 25 -15.89 -11.50 -29.00
CA LEU A 25 -15.03 -12.43 -28.26
C LEU A 25 -13.65 -11.85 -27.99
N THR A 26 -13.04 -11.22 -29.00
CA THR A 26 -11.72 -10.58 -28.88
C THR A 26 -11.77 -9.45 -27.86
N PHE A 27 -12.80 -8.60 -27.95
CA PHE A 27 -13.01 -7.51 -26.99
C PHE A 27 -13.24 -8.03 -25.57
N TYR A 28 -14.01 -9.10 -25.42
CA TYR A 28 -14.27 -9.73 -24.13
C TYR A 28 -12.99 -10.27 -23.48
N VAL A 29 -12.17 -11.00 -24.24
CA VAL A 29 -10.89 -11.53 -23.74
C VAL A 29 -9.94 -10.39 -23.36
N TRP A 30 -9.90 -9.33 -24.17
CA TRP A 30 -9.10 -8.14 -23.85
C TRP A 30 -9.56 -7.49 -22.54
N TYR A 31 -10.86 -7.24 -22.39
CA TYR A 31 -11.44 -6.66 -21.19
C TYR A 31 -11.15 -7.51 -19.95
N GLN A 32 -11.34 -8.82 -20.05
CA GLN A 32 -11.06 -9.76 -18.97
C GLN A 32 -9.58 -9.73 -18.55
N THR A 33 -8.67 -9.65 -19.53
CA THR A 33 -7.23 -9.58 -19.28
C THR A 33 -6.87 -8.29 -18.55
N GLU A 34 -7.45 -7.17 -18.96
CA GLU A 34 -7.21 -5.86 -18.34
C GLU A 34 -7.75 -5.81 -16.90
N SER A 35 -8.94 -6.37 -16.66
CA SER A 35 -9.49 -6.49 -15.31
C SER A 35 -8.63 -7.34 -14.39
N VAL A 36 -8.03 -8.43 -14.89
CA VAL A 36 -7.12 -9.27 -14.10
C VAL A 36 -5.83 -8.52 -13.77
N LYS A 37 -5.25 -7.78 -14.73
CA LYS A 37 -4.06 -6.94 -14.47
C LYS A 37 -4.34 -5.89 -13.39
N LEU A 38 -5.47 -5.20 -13.49
CA LEU A 38 -5.93 -4.25 -12.47
C LEU A 38 -6.04 -4.91 -11.09
N GLY A 39 -6.62 -6.10 -11.01
CA GLY A 39 -6.70 -6.86 -9.76
C GLY A 39 -5.32 -7.21 -9.17
N ILE A 40 -4.36 -7.60 -10.02
CA ILE A 40 -2.98 -7.89 -9.60
C ILE A 40 -2.28 -6.63 -9.08
N ASP A 41 -2.44 -5.50 -9.78
CA ASP A 41 -1.80 -4.24 -9.38
C ASP A 41 -2.40 -3.68 -8.09
N ILE A 42 -3.71 -3.86 -7.88
CA ILE A 42 -4.36 -3.57 -6.59
C ILE A 42 -3.75 -4.45 -5.50
N GLY A 43 -3.66 -5.77 -5.72
CA GLY A 43 -3.08 -6.70 -4.74
C GLY A 43 -1.64 -6.33 -4.34
N LYS A 44 -0.80 -6.00 -5.33
CA LYS A 44 0.57 -5.52 -5.07
C LYS A 44 0.60 -4.22 -4.27
N SER A 45 -0.32 -3.31 -4.54
CA SER A 45 -0.41 -2.03 -3.82
C SER A 45 -0.84 -2.26 -2.37
N GLU A 46 -1.80 -3.16 -2.13
CA GLU A 46 -2.21 -3.56 -0.78
C GLU A 46 -1.09 -4.22 0.01
N ASP A 47 -0.32 -5.12 -0.61
CA ASP A 47 0.83 -5.75 0.03
C ASP A 47 1.85 -4.70 0.48
N ARG A 48 2.10 -3.70 -0.36
CA ARG A 48 3.04 -2.63 -0.04
C ARG A 48 2.55 -1.71 1.06
N ILE A 49 1.24 -1.47 1.14
CA ILE A 49 0.63 -0.74 2.26
C ILE A 49 0.84 -1.53 3.55
N ARG A 50 0.56 -2.84 3.55
CA ARG A 50 0.75 -3.70 4.73
C ARG A 50 2.20 -3.71 5.21
N GLU A 51 3.16 -3.81 4.30
CA GLU A 51 4.59 -3.76 4.62
C GLU A 51 4.96 -2.42 5.29
N LEU A 52 4.52 -1.30 4.72
CA LEU A 52 4.78 0.03 5.27
C LEU A 52 4.12 0.24 6.64
N GLU A 53 2.93 -0.29 6.87
CA GLU A 53 2.26 -0.23 8.16
C GLU A 53 3.04 -0.97 9.24
N GLN A 54 3.54 -2.17 8.93
CA GLN A 54 4.39 -2.95 9.83
C GLN A 54 5.70 -2.23 10.15
N ASP A 55 6.34 -1.62 9.15
CA ASP A 55 7.56 -0.84 9.34
C ASP A 55 7.33 0.38 10.25
N VAL A 56 6.22 1.08 10.05
CA VAL A 56 5.83 2.22 10.90
C VAL A 56 5.62 1.77 12.34
N GLU A 57 4.95 0.64 12.56
CA GLU A 57 4.73 0.09 13.90
C GLU A 57 6.05 -0.31 14.58
N ALA A 58 6.94 -0.99 13.85
CA ALA A 58 8.27 -1.34 14.33
C ALA A 58 9.09 -0.09 14.69
N LEU A 59 9.05 0.96 13.86
CA LEU A 59 9.71 2.23 14.12
C LEU A 59 9.14 2.95 15.34
N LYS A 60 7.80 2.93 15.53
CA LYS A 60 7.16 3.49 16.72
C LYS A 60 7.61 2.77 17.99
N MET A 61 7.68 1.44 17.98
CA MET A 61 8.19 0.66 19.10
C MET A 61 9.64 1.00 19.42
N ARG A 62 10.52 1.06 18.40
CA ARG A 62 11.92 1.47 18.58
C ARG A 62 12.03 2.87 19.15
N LYS A 63 11.24 3.82 18.64
CA LYS A 63 11.21 5.19 19.15
C LYS A 63 10.79 5.21 20.63
N SER A 64 9.75 4.48 21.00
CA SER A 64 9.30 4.37 22.39
C SER A 64 10.39 3.82 23.29
N SER A 65 11.09 2.77 22.86
CA SER A 65 12.21 2.18 23.61
C SER A 65 13.40 3.13 23.75
N LEU A 66 13.69 3.93 22.71
CA LEU A 66 14.76 4.92 22.76
C LEU A 66 14.44 6.11 23.68
N LEU A 67 13.16 6.51 23.72
CA LEU A 67 12.67 7.60 24.56
C LEU A 67 12.31 7.16 25.97
N ASP A 68 12.39 5.87 26.28
CA ASP A 68 12.13 5.34 27.61
C ASP A 68 13.06 6.01 28.64
N PRO A 69 12.51 6.79 29.60
CA PRO A 69 13.29 7.45 30.64
C PRO A 69 14.19 6.48 31.42
N ALA A 70 13.75 5.23 31.61
CA ALA A 70 14.56 4.22 32.29
C ALA A 70 15.84 3.88 31.51
N ARG A 71 15.76 3.87 30.16
CA ARG A 71 16.93 3.69 29.30
C ARG A 71 17.86 4.91 29.36
N VAL A 72 17.30 6.11 29.40
CA VAL A 72 18.08 7.35 29.54
C VAL A 72 18.79 7.40 30.90
N GLU A 73 18.08 7.09 31.98
CA GLU A 73 18.63 7.03 33.34
C GLU A 73 19.74 5.99 33.45
N LYS A 74 19.52 4.80 32.87
CA LYS A 74 20.55 3.77 32.82
C LYS A 74 21.83 4.26 32.13
N ILE A 75 21.72 4.90 30.97
CA ILE A 75 22.88 5.48 30.27
C ILE A 75 23.53 6.59 31.11
N ALA A 76 22.73 7.44 31.76
CA ALA A 76 23.22 8.51 32.60
C ALA A 76 24.05 7.98 33.78
N ARG A 77 23.53 6.99 34.52
CA ARG A 77 24.22 6.42 35.69
C ARG A 77 25.38 5.51 35.30
N GLU A 78 25.20 4.60 34.35
CA GLU A 78 26.20 3.58 34.02
C GLU A 78 27.30 4.09 33.09
N SER A 79 26.93 4.78 32.01
CA SER A 79 27.90 5.19 30.98
C SER A 79 28.51 6.57 31.24
N LEU A 80 27.74 7.48 31.83
CA LEU A 80 28.17 8.86 32.08
C LEU A 80 28.55 9.12 33.54
N GLY A 81 28.29 8.17 34.45
CA GLY A 81 28.60 8.29 35.87
C GLY A 81 27.84 9.43 36.56
N LEU A 82 26.72 9.86 35.99
CA LEU A 82 25.91 10.93 36.56
C LEU A 82 25.28 10.44 37.87
N ILE A 83 25.41 11.27 38.90
CA ILE A 83 24.82 11.08 40.22
C ILE A 83 23.71 12.10 40.41
N ASP A 84 22.70 11.75 41.21
CA ASP A 84 21.64 12.71 41.52
C ASP A 84 22.23 13.91 42.28
N PRO A 85 21.84 15.14 41.90
CA PRO A 85 22.29 16.34 42.60
C PRO A 85 21.79 16.34 44.04
N LYS A 86 22.54 16.98 44.94
CA LYS A 86 22.08 17.15 46.32
C LYS A 86 20.95 18.18 46.36
N ASP A 87 20.06 18.09 47.35
CA ASP A 87 18.92 19.01 47.51
C ASP A 87 19.34 20.49 47.54
N GLU A 88 20.56 20.78 48.00
CA GLU A 88 21.14 22.11 48.08
C GLU A 88 21.57 22.70 46.71
N GLU A 89 21.69 21.86 45.67
CA GLU A 89 22.16 22.23 44.33
C GLU A 89 21.00 22.40 43.31
N VAL A 90 19.76 22.09 43.73
CA VAL A 90 18.56 22.15 42.87
C VAL A 90 17.83 23.49 43.04
N ILE A 91 17.83 24.33 42.00
CA ILE A 91 17.11 25.60 41.97
C ILE A 91 15.84 25.44 41.13
N TYR A 92 14.67 25.64 41.76
CA TYR A 92 13.38 25.62 41.05
C TYR A 92 13.06 27.01 40.46
N GLU A 93 13.13 27.13 39.14
CA GLU A 93 12.68 28.35 38.45
C GLU A 93 11.15 28.39 38.38
N LYS A 94 10.56 29.43 38.97
CA LYS A 94 9.12 29.71 38.88
C LYS A 94 8.83 30.16 37.44
N ARG A 95 8.23 29.30 36.62
CA ARG A 95 7.72 29.71 35.30
C ARG A 95 6.63 30.75 35.51
N ASP A 96 6.96 32.00 35.23
CA ASP A 96 6.00 33.08 35.17
C ASP A 96 5.10 32.83 33.96
N THR A 97 3.87 32.39 34.22
CA THR A 97 2.85 32.23 33.19
C THR A 97 2.37 33.61 32.77
N SER A 98 3.18 34.31 31.95
CA SER A 98 2.71 35.48 31.22
C SER A 98 1.76 35.03 30.12
N ARG A 99 0.52 35.49 30.28
CA ARG A 99 -0.67 35.17 29.50
C ARG A 99 -0.70 35.92 28.17
#